data_AF-A0A2V6AQT0-F1
#
_entry.id   AF-A0A2V6AQT0-F1
#
_cell.length_a   1.000
_cell.length_b   1.000
_cell.length_c   1.000
_cell.angle_alpha   90.00
_cell.angle_beta   90.00
_cell.angle_gamma   90.00
#
_symmetry.space_group_name_H-M   'P 1'
#
loop_
_entity.id
_entity.type
_entity.pdbx_description
1 polymer ?
#
loop_
_entity_poly.entity_id
_entity_poly.type
_entity_poly.pdbx_seq_one_letter_code
_entity_poly.pdbx_strand_id
1 'polypeptide(L)'
;MPNTSHPFTALLQKRIVVLDGAMGTTLQRLGLTEADYRGERFRDWTGKDLKGAIELLLLTKPEAVERVHEEYLRAGADVIETNTFSATTIGLHEFLFAGKPNDGGKDPEFFERIVREKRPIGSATKPANNVLWPVRLVHSP
;
A
#
# COMPACT_ATOMS: atom_id res chain seq x y z
N MET A 1 9.50 3.77 35.85
CA MET A 1 9.86 2.80 34.79
C MET A 1 11.13 3.29 34.13
N PRO A 2 12.16 2.47 33.88
CA PRO A 2 13.33 2.94 33.15
C PRO A 2 12.89 3.36 31.74
N ASN A 3 13.24 4.58 31.37
CA ASN A 3 12.91 5.20 30.10
C ASN A 3 13.83 4.59 29.02
N THR A 4 13.53 3.36 28.60
CA THR A 4 14.30 2.68 27.57
C THR A 4 13.94 3.31 26.23
N SER A 5 14.87 4.09 25.67
CA SER A 5 14.72 4.75 24.37
C SER A 5 14.31 3.73 23.28
N HIS A 6 13.34 4.08 22.45
CA HIS A 6 12.89 3.23 21.34
C HIS A 6 14.09 2.90 20.41
N PRO A 7 14.20 1.67 19.85
CA PRO A 7 15.35 1.27 19.05
C PRO A 7 15.68 2.23 17.90
N PHE A 8 14.65 2.82 17.28
CA PHE A 8 14.81 3.85 16.26
C PHE A 8 15.52 5.11 16.78
N THR A 9 15.07 5.62 17.93
CA THR A 9 15.66 6.82 18.56
C THR A 9 17.10 6.55 18.97
N ALA A 10 17.39 5.36 19.48
CA ALA A 10 18.76 4.94 19.78
C ALA A 10 19.65 4.84 18.52
N LEU A 11 19.10 4.44 17.38
CA LEU A 11 19.82 4.39 16.10
C LEU A 11 20.13 5.79 15.56
N LEU A 12 19.14 6.70 15.59
CA LEU A 12 19.27 8.09 15.18
C LEU A 12 20.34 8.87 15.97
N GLN A 13 20.56 8.52 17.24
CA GLN A 13 21.61 9.12 18.07
C GLN A 13 23.03 8.66 17.68
N LYS A 14 23.17 7.51 17.01
CA LYS A 14 24.46 6.91 16.69
C LYS A 14 24.97 7.28 15.31
N ARG A 15 24.08 7.46 14.33
CA ARG A 15 24.43 7.76 12.93
C ARG A 15 23.23 8.27 12.13
N ILE A 16 23.51 8.74 10.92
CA ILE A 16 22.48 8.99 9.91
C ILE A 16 21.78 7.66 9.57
N VAL A 17 20.45 7.71 9.53
CA VAL A 17 19.57 6.60 9.18
C VAL A 17 19.06 6.78 7.76
N VAL A 18 19.12 5.72 6.96
CA VAL A 18 18.76 5.73 5.54
C VAL A 18 17.35 5.13 5.36
N LEU A 19 16.47 5.90 4.73
CA LEU A 19 15.15 5.44 4.28
C LEU A 19 15.27 4.79 2.90
N ASP A 20 14.36 3.87 2.59
CA ASP A 20 14.26 3.24 1.29
C ASP A 20 13.90 4.22 0.15
N GLY A 21 13.96 3.71 -1.07
CA GLY A 21 13.64 4.46 -2.27
C GLY A 21 12.19 4.29 -2.74
N ALA A 22 11.90 4.81 -3.93
CA ALA A 22 10.56 4.78 -4.49
C ALA A 22 10.05 3.36 -4.80
N MET A 23 8.95 2.98 -4.14
CA MET A 23 8.27 1.70 -4.37
C MET A 23 7.70 1.56 -5.78
N GLY A 24 6.91 2.55 -6.23
CA GLY A 24 6.15 2.45 -7.47
C GLY A 24 7.03 2.30 -8.72
N THR A 25 8.09 3.08 -8.84
CA THR A 25 9.01 3.00 -10.00
C THR A 25 9.79 1.69 -10.03
N THR A 26 10.09 1.11 -8.85
CA THR A 26 10.79 -0.17 -8.76
C THR A 26 9.86 -1.34 -9.10
N LEU A 27 8.60 -1.33 -8.61
CA LEU A 27 7.60 -2.31 -9.00
C LEU A 27 7.29 -2.28 -10.50
N GLN A 28 7.28 -1.10 -11.14
CA GLN A 28 7.07 -0.97 -12.58
C GLN A 28 8.11 -1.75 -13.40
N ARG A 29 9.35 -1.86 -12.92
CA ARG A 29 10.43 -2.60 -13.59
C ARG A 29 10.20 -4.12 -13.58
N LEU A 30 9.34 -4.63 -12.71
CA LEU A 30 9.02 -6.05 -12.64
C LEU A 30 8.06 -6.50 -13.76
N GLY A 31 7.55 -5.58 -14.58
CA GLY A 31 6.70 -5.93 -15.73
C GLY A 31 5.35 -6.53 -15.34
N LEU A 32 4.84 -6.19 -14.15
CA LEU A 32 3.58 -6.73 -13.63
C LEU A 32 2.40 -6.45 -14.58
N THR A 33 1.56 -7.46 -14.73
CA THR A 33 0.40 -7.51 -15.61
C THR A 33 -0.88 -7.26 -14.82
N GLU A 34 -1.98 -6.94 -15.51
CA GLU A 34 -3.30 -6.78 -14.86
C GLU A 34 -3.70 -8.02 -14.04
N ALA A 35 -3.34 -9.22 -14.51
CA ALA A 35 -3.59 -10.46 -13.79
C ALA A 35 -2.88 -10.50 -12.43
N ASP A 36 -1.69 -9.90 -12.31
CA ASP A 36 -0.95 -9.81 -11.05
C ASP A 36 -1.63 -8.87 -10.03
N TYR A 37 -2.20 -7.75 -10.51
CA TYR A 37 -2.94 -6.81 -9.67
C TYR A 37 -4.33 -7.34 -9.27
N ARG A 38 -4.92 -8.21 -10.08
CA ARG A 38 -6.19 -8.87 -9.74
C ARG A 38 -5.99 -10.05 -8.79
N GLY A 39 -4.99 -10.88 -9.07
CA GLY A 39 -4.78 -12.16 -8.41
C GLY A 39 -6.07 -13.00 -8.37
N GLU A 40 -6.16 -13.91 -7.41
CA GLU A 40 -7.40 -14.67 -7.18
C GLU A 40 -8.49 -13.78 -6.56
N ARG A 41 -8.10 -12.83 -5.71
CA ARG A 41 -9.03 -12.01 -4.90
C ARG A 41 -9.95 -11.13 -5.76
N PHE A 42 -9.45 -10.62 -6.88
CA PHE A 42 -10.21 -9.74 -7.77
C PHE A 42 -10.34 -10.35 -9.18
N ARG A 43 -10.29 -11.68 -9.31
CA ARG A 43 -10.44 -12.37 -10.60
C ARG A 43 -11.74 -11.97 -11.30
N ASP A 44 -12.83 -11.91 -10.55
CA ASP A 44 -14.18 -11.62 -11.07
C ASP A 44 -14.54 -10.12 -10.99
N TRP A 45 -13.53 -9.24 -10.86
CA TRP A 45 -13.71 -7.79 -10.82
C TRP A 45 -14.20 -7.26 -12.16
N THR A 46 -15.33 -6.54 -12.16
CA THR A 46 -15.95 -6.00 -13.39
C THR A 46 -15.76 -4.50 -13.58
N GLY A 47 -15.00 -3.84 -12.69
CA GLY A 47 -14.71 -2.42 -12.78
C GLY A 47 -13.49 -2.11 -13.66
N LYS A 48 -12.87 -0.94 -13.43
CA LYS A 48 -11.64 -0.51 -14.10
C LYS A 48 -10.50 -1.49 -13.85
N ASP A 49 -9.55 -1.55 -14.79
CA ASP A 49 -8.27 -2.22 -14.58
C ASP A 49 -7.59 -1.76 -13.28
N LEU A 50 -7.07 -2.71 -12.52
CA LEU A 50 -6.46 -2.51 -11.20
C LEU A 50 -4.96 -2.21 -11.30
N LYS A 51 -4.35 -2.45 -12.46
CA LYS A 51 -2.95 -2.11 -12.73
C LYS A 51 -2.71 -0.61 -12.50
N GLY A 52 -1.77 -0.34 -11.60
CA GLY A 52 -1.44 1.01 -11.12
C GLY A 52 -1.76 1.21 -9.64
N ALA A 53 -2.73 0.47 -9.09
CA ALA A 53 -3.00 0.43 -7.65
C ALA A 53 -2.01 -0.50 -6.94
N ILE A 54 -0.76 -0.04 -6.76
CA ILE A 54 0.34 -0.85 -6.21
C ILE A 54 0.05 -1.38 -4.81
N GLU A 55 -0.79 -0.70 -4.05
CA GLU A 55 -1.23 -1.11 -2.72
C GLU A 55 -1.98 -2.45 -2.75
N LEU A 56 -2.65 -2.79 -3.86
CA LEU A 56 -3.36 -4.06 -4.02
C LEU A 56 -2.42 -5.26 -4.13
N LEU A 57 -1.16 -5.04 -4.52
CA LEU A 57 -0.16 -6.12 -4.60
C LEU A 57 0.15 -6.71 -3.23
N LEU A 58 -0.07 -5.99 -2.12
CA LEU A 58 -0.03 -6.57 -0.77
C LEU A 58 -1.04 -7.72 -0.59
N LEU A 59 -2.12 -7.73 -1.37
CA LEU A 59 -3.19 -8.72 -1.28
C LEU A 59 -3.10 -9.79 -2.38
N THR A 60 -2.59 -9.44 -3.55
CA THR A 60 -2.65 -10.29 -4.74
C THR A 60 -1.30 -10.87 -5.15
N LYS A 61 -0.20 -10.19 -4.82
CA LYS A 61 1.16 -10.59 -5.19
C LYS A 61 2.21 -10.07 -4.17
N PRO A 62 2.09 -10.46 -2.88
CA PRO A 62 2.93 -9.90 -1.81
C PRO A 62 4.42 -10.13 -2.04
N GLU A 63 4.79 -11.21 -2.72
CA GLU A 63 6.19 -11.54 -3.05
C GLU A 63 6.86 -10.47 -3.92
N ALA A 64 6.10 -9.74 -4.76
CA ALA A 64 6.63 -8.65 -5.54
C ALA A 64 7.01 -7.45 -4.66
N VAL A 65 6.20 -7.16 -3.63
CA VAL A 65 6.46 -6.09 -2.67
C VAL A 65 7.63 -6.46 -1.75
N GLU A 66 7.63 -7.70 -1.25
CA GLU A 66 8.72 -8.24 -0.43
C GLU A 66 10.06 -8.15 -1.15
N ARG A 67 10.10 -8.57 -2.42
CA ARG A 67 11.31 -8.49 -3.24
C ARG A 67 11.87 -7.06 -3.30
N VAL A 68 11.02 -6.05 -3.48
CA VAL A 68 11.52 -4.67 -3.56
C VAL A 68 12.01 -4.16 -2.20
N HIS A 69 11.32 -4.49 -1.11
CA HIS A 69 11.84 -4.17 0.23
C HIS A 69 13.19 -4.86 0.50
N GLU A 70 13.35 -6.12 0.10
CA GLU A 70 14.63 -6.82 0.19
C GLU A 70 15.72 -6.15 -0.63
N GLU A 71 15.42 -5.69 -1.85
CA GLU A 71 16.37 -4.95 -2.68
C GLU A 71 16.85 -3.67 -1.97
N TYR A 72 15.96 -2.94 -1.28
CA TYR A 72 16.35 -1.76 -0.50
C TYR A 72 17.14 -2.10 0.76
N LEU A 73 16.75 -3.13 1.51
CA LEU A 73 17.49 -3.58 2.68
C LEU A 73 18.91 -4.04 2.30
N ARG A 74 19.05 -4.79 1.19
CA ARG A 74 20.36 -5.19 0.66
C ARG A 74 21.21 -4.00 0.18
N ALA A 75 20.56 -2.93 -0.29
CA ALA A 75 21.23 -1.70 -0.66
C ALA A 75 21.65 -0.83 0.54
N GLY A 76 21.30 -1.23 1.77
CA GLY A 76 21.67 -0.54 3.00
C GLY A 76 20.61 0.40 3.57
N ALA A 77 19.35 0.28 3.16
CA ALA A 77 18.25 0.95 3.85
C ALA A 77 18.11 0.41 5.28
N ASP A 78 17.94 1.32 6.23
CA ASP A 78 17.70 1.01 7.64
C ASP A 78 16.21 0.97 7.99
N VAL A 79 15.42 1.70 7.20
CA VAL A 79 13.99 1.85 7.35
C VAL A 79 13.35 1.63 6.00
N ILE A 80 12.27 0.87 5.98
CA ILE A 80 11.42 0.69 4.82
C ILE A 80 10.05 1.28 5.10
N GLU A 81 9.46 1.91 4.10
CA GLU A 81 8.06 2.34 4.17
C GLU A 81 7.11 1.19 3.87
N THR A 82 5.87 1.27 4.34
CA THR A 82 4.84 0.33 3.93
C THR A 82 4.34 0.68 2.53
N ASN A 83 4.00 -0.33 1.71
CA ASN A 83 3.40 -0.13 0.38
C ASN A 83 1.92 0.34 0.47
N THR A 84 1.70 1.54 1.00
CA THR A 84 0.38 2.00 1.44
C THR A 84 0.10 3.47 1.15
N PHE A 85 0.90 4.11 0.30
CA PHE A 85 0.85 5.55 0.08
C PHE A 85 -0.54 6.04 -0.31
N SER A 86 -1.22 5.33 -1.22
CA SER A 86 -2.57 5.64 -1.69
C SER A 86 -3.66 4.76 -1.06
N ALA A 87 -3.35 3.98 -0.01
CA ALA A 87 -4.26 2.99 0.59
C ALA A 87 -5.37 3.61 1.46
N THR A 88 -6.10 4.54 0.87
CA THR A 88 -7.26 5.20 1.47
C THR A 88 -8.44 5.09 0.51
N THR A 89 -9.66 5.30 1.01
CA THR A 89 -10.85 5.35 0.17
C THR A 89 -10.71 6.37 -0.97
N ILE A 90 -10.07 7.52 -0.70
CA ILE A 90 -9.84 8.57 -1.69
C ILE A 90 -8.79 8.14 -2.72
N GLY A 91 -7.67 7.58 -2.28
CA GLY A 91 -6.58 7.18 -3.16
C GLY A 91 -6.94 5.99 -4.07
N LEU A 92 -7.78 5.08 -3.60
CA LEU A 92 -8.22 3.91 -4.38
C LEU A 92 -9.57 4.08 -5.07
N HIS A 93 -10.19 5.28 -5.01
CA HIS A 93 -11.55 5.50 -5.50
C HIS A 93 -11.71 5.13 -6.98
N GLU A 94 -10.73 5.51 -7.80
CA GLU A 94 -10.76 5.28 -9.25
C GLU A 94 -10.63 3.80 -9.63
N PHE A 95 -10.14 2.96 -8.71
CA PHE A 95 -9.89 1.54 -8.94
C PHE A 95 -10.99 0.65 -8.38
N LEU A 96 -11.47 0.93 -7.15
CA LEU A 96 -12.32 0.01 -6.38
C LEU A 96 -13.78 0.47 -6.23
N PHE A 97 -14.13 1.66 -6.71
CA PHE A 97 -15.45 2.23 -6.50
C PHE A 97 -16.03 2.76 -7.81
N ALA A 98 -17.35 2.63 -7.96
CA ALA A 98 -18.04 3.16 -9.12
C ALA A 98 -18.46 4.62 -8.91
N GLY A 99 -18.50 5.36 -10.02
CA GLY A 99 -18.81 6.78 -10.02
C GLY A 99 -17.56 7.65 -9.93
N LYS A 100 -17.73 8.92 -10.28
CA LYS A 100 -16.69 9.95 -10.17
C LYS A 100 -17.18 11.05 -9.22
N PRO A 101 -16.30 11.63 -8.39
CA PRO A 101 -16.56 12.89 -7.73
C PRO A 101 -17.09 13.94 -8.72
N ASN A 102 -18.10 14.71 -8.34
CA ASN A 102 -18.68 15.71 -9.25
C ASN A 102 -17.73 16.89 -9.51
N ASP A 103 -16.98 17.31 -8.47
CA ASP A 103 -16.11 18.49 -8.48
C ASP A 103 -14.61 18.14 -8.27
N GLY A 104 -14.13 17.12 -9.01
CA GLY A 104 -12.76 16.64 -8.89
C GLY A 104 -12.49 15.85 -7.62
N GLY A 105 -11.24 15.40 -7.40
CA GLY A 105 -10.88 14.37 -6.41
C GLY A 105 -11.07 14.71 -4.91
N LYS A 106 -11.87 15.72 -4.56
CA LYS A 106 -12.08 16.19 -3.17
C LYS A 106 -13.55 16.34 -2.76
N ASP A 107 -14.50 15.73 -3.47
CA ASP A 107 -15.94 15.74 -3.12
C ASP A 107 -16.23 15.00 -1.80
N PRO A 108 -16.49 15.70 -0.68
CA PRO A 108 -16.63 15.06 0.62
C PRO A 108 -17.90 14.23 0.74
N GLU A 109 -18.99 14.64 0.09
CA GLU A 109 -20.27 13.92 0.12
C GLU A 109 -20.15 12.58 -0.60
N PHE A 110 -19.46 12.57 -1.75
CA PHE A 110 -19.13 11.34 -2.46
C PHE A 110 -18.35 10.38 -1.56
N PHE A 111 -17.26 10.84 -0.94
CA PHE A 111 -16.42 9.96 -0.12
C PHE A 111 -17.11 9.52 1.16
N GLU A 112 -17.92 10.37 1.79
CA GLU A 112 -18.72 9.99 2.96
C GLU A 112 -19.71 8.89 2.61
N ARG A 113 -20.38 8.98 1.44
CA ARG A 113 -21.25 7.91 0.95
C ARG A 113 -20.50 6.60 0.75
N ILE A 114 -19.34 6.64 0.08
CA ILE A 114 -18.52 5.45 -0.15
C ILE A 114 -18.09 4.79 1.17
N VAL A 115 -17.63 5.58 2.15
CA VAL A 115 -17.22 5.09 3.48
C VAL A 115 -18.41 4.46 4.22
N ARG A 116 -19.61 5.05 4.13
CA ARG A 116 -20.81 4.56 4.80
C ARG A 116 -21.40 3.29 4.16
N GLU A 117 -21.37 3.20 2.84
CA GLU A 117 -21.96 2.06 2.10
C GLU A 117 -21.20 0.76 2.30
N LYS A 118 -19.93 0.81 2.75
CA LYS A 118 -19.06 -0.35 3.10
C LYS A 118 -19.01 -1.47 2.05
N ARG A 119 -19.42 -1.20 0.81
CA ARG A 119 -19.44 -2.17 -0.29
C ARG A 119 -18.47 -1.71 -1.36
N PRO A 120 -17.40 -2.47 -1.66
CA PRO A 120 -16.74 -2.37 -2.95
C PRO A 120 -17.81 -2.62 -4.02
N ILE A 121 -17.90 -1.73 -5.02
CA ILE A 121 -18.85 -1.92 -6.12
C ILE A 121 -18.22 -2.94 -7.07
N GLY A 122 -18.37 -4.22 -6.72
CA GLY A 122 -17.83 -5.37 -7.45
C GLY A 122 -17.36 -6.45 -6.47
N SER A 123 -18.03 -7.60 -6.49
CA SER A 123 -17.82 -8.96 -5.91
C SER A 123 -16.69 -9.33 -4.91
N ALA A 124 -15.78 -8.45 -4.49
CA ALA A 124 -14.79 -8.71 -3.45
C ALA A 124 -15.46 -8.74 -2.06
N THR A 125 -16.12 -9.85 -1.76
CA THR A 125 -16.94 -10.10 -0.55
C THR A 125 -16.17 -10.22 0.77
N LYS A 126 -14.89 -9.83 0.81
CA LYS A 126 -14.13 -9.78 2.08
C LYS A 126 -13.84 -8.34 2.48
N PRO A 127 -14.46 -7.84 3.58
CA PRO A 127 -14.14 -6.51 4.09
C PRO A 127 -12.65 -6.44 4.42
N ALA A 128 -12.00 -5.36 4.00
CA ALA A 128 -10.66 -4.99 4.42
C ALA A 128 -10.69 -4.47 5.87
N ASN A 129 -11.15 -5.30 6.80
CA ASN A 129 -10.94 -5.05 8.22
C ASN A 129 -9.59 -5.69 8.56
N ASN A 130 -8.60 -4.85 8.88
CA ASN A 130 -7.23 -5.20 9.30
C ASN A 130 -6.19 -5.33 8.18
N VAL A 131 -5.91 -4.24 7.49
CA VAL A 131 -4.51 -3.79 7.34
C VAL A 131 -4.64 -2.26 7.26
N LEU A 132 -3.95 -1.45 8.05
CA LEU A 132 -2.64 -0.91 7.70
C LEU A 132 -2.22 0.03 8.84
N TRP A 133 -1.09 -0.24 9.52
CA TRP A 133 -0.19 0.67 10.28
C TRP A 133 0.83 -0.16 11.09
N PRO A 134 2.05 0.32 11.39
CA PRO A 134 3.05 1.05 10.57
C PRO A 134 4.31 0.22 10.30
N VAL A 135 5.15 0.72 9.37
CA VAL A 135 6.63 0.66 9.35
C VAL A 135 7.28 -0.35 10.31
N ARG A 136 7.84 -1.42 9.74
CA ARG A 136 8.66 -2.37 10.50
C ARG A 136 10.11 -1.94 10.40
N LEU A 137 10.72 -1.58 11.54
CA LEU A 137 12.17 -1.47 11.64
C LEU A 137 12.75 -2.87 11.47
N VAL A 138 13.45 -3.08 10.36
CA VAL A 138 14.23 -4.29 10.14
C VAL A 138 15.65 -3.95 10.53
N HIS A 139 16.11 -4.45 11.67
CA HIS A 139 17.52 -4.35 12.04
C HIS A 139 18.27 -5.42 11.25
N SER A 140 19.15 -5.02 10.33
CA SER A 140 20.16 -5.95 9.81
C SER A 140 21.14 -6.27 10.95
N PRO A 141 21.57 -7.54 11.13
CA PRO A 141 22.56 -7.91 12.14
C PRO A 141 23.91 -7.22 11.94
#